data_AF-A0A3R9XBU1-F1
#
_entry.id   AF-A0A3R9XBU1-F1
#
_cell.length_a   1.000
_cell.length_b   1.000
_cell.length_c   1.000
_cell.angle_alpha   90.00
_cell.angle_beta   90.00
_cell.angle_gamma   90.00
#
_symmetry.space_group_name_H-M   'P 1'
#
loop_
_entity.id
_entity.type
_entity.pdbx_description
1 polymer ?
#
loop_
_entity_poly.entity_id
_entity_poly.type
_entity_poly.pdbx_seq_one_letter_code
_entity_poly.pdbx_strand_id
1 'polypeptide(L)'
;TPDRVLPLTTPAVTTPRNTERLLAEVYATGSGGGCEEYWYLTVPDAAPYSCKAADGPHREVRISVDGRLAGIAAPFPHVWTGGWSNPFLWYVTPAPRAFDVKPVVYDLTPFAALLNDGREHRIEVSVAGLPAGRPGWSTPTNLLIWQDEGRAVVTGALTRHEEEQPSGTAHWTPAAAGEPHRLDTAGSHRLTTAGRLDTSRGRVTTTVTRAVGLTSVHRWTDGEDRAALSAVWTDEESTTRGAATTRTTRTYTMDGETTLAAGDRLRTAITVSDRADTAVLRGGRTVDRSLLDHRYTGDASYTANVPREERHAVGTTTERYRLYGAQAPGGCYDRTVSTAQGTVTEDRRRC
;
A
#
# COMPACT_ATOMS: atom_id res chain seq x y z
N THR A 1 20.98 3.44 10.75
CA THR A 1 21.04 3.40 9.26
C THR A 1 21.57 2.05 8.83
N PRO A 2 21.23 1.55 7.62
CA PRO A 2 21.86 0.35 7.06
C PRO A 2 23.33 0.60 6.71
N ASP A 3 24.13 -0.46 6.69
CA ASP A 3 25.54 -0.42 6.30
C ASP A 3 25.68 -0.42 4.77
N ARG A 4 24.74 -1.06 4.07
CA ARG A 4 24.62 -1.02 2.61
C ARG A 4 23.18 -0.85 2.16
N VAL A 5 23.02 -0.14 1.06
CA VAL A 5 21.77 -0.07 0.29
C VAL A 5 22.06 -0.61 -1.09
N LEU A 6 21.34 -1.67 -1.50
CA LEU A 6 21.47 -2.27 -2.83
C LEU A 6 20.15 -2.09 -3.59
N PRO A 7 20.08 -1.15 -4.56
CA PRO A 7 18.95 -1.07 -5.47
C PRO A 7 18.89 -2.31 -6.36
N LEU A 8 17.71 -2.92 -6.48
CA LEU A 8 17.49 -4.04 -7.38
C LEU A 8 17.19 -3.53 -8.79
N THR A 9 18.19 -3.63 -9.67
CA THR A 9 18.03 -3.39 -11.12
C THR A 9 17.68 -4.67 -11.89
N THR A 10 18.01 -5.82 -11.31
CA THR A 10 17.56 -7.15 -11.75
C THR A 10 17.17 -7.97 -10.51
N PRO A 11 16.43 -9.07 -10.67
CA PRO A 11 16.14 -9.97 -9.56
C PRO A 11 17.36 -10.68 -8.98
N ALA A 12 18.49 -10.72 -9.70
CA ALA A 12 19.71 -11.40 -9.27
C ALA A 12 20.51 -10.53 -8.29
N VAL A 13 20.89 -11.10 -7.14
CA VAL A 13 21.59 -10.38 -6.08
C VAL A 13 22.54 -11.29 -5.30
N THR A 14 23.71 -10.76 -4.97
CA THR A 14 24.65 -11.38 -4.02
C THR A 14 24.78 -10.46 -2.81
N THR A 15 24.32 -10.93 -1.65
CA THR A 15 24.44 -10.16 -0.40
C THR A 15 25.82 -10.38 0.26
N PRO A 16 26.29 -9.47 1.13
CA PRO A 16 27.45 -9.75 1.96
C PRO A 16 27.22 -10.99 2.82
N ARG A 17 28.23 -11.86 2.93
CA ARG A 17 28.14 -13.15 3.64
C ARG A 17 27.94 -13.01 5.17
N ASN A 18 28.10 -11.81 5.69
CA ASN A 18 27.90 -11.49 7.10
C ASN A 18 26.66 -10.61 7.34
N THR A 19 25.64 -10.69 6.48
CA THR A 19 24.38 -9.99 6.70
C THR A 19 23.67 -10.53 7.95
N GLU A 20 23.35 -9.65 8.91
CA GLU A 20 22.65 -9.98 10.17
C GLU A 20 21.24 -9.37 10.30
N ARG A 21 20.88 -8.51 9.33
CA ARG A 21 19.52 -8.00 9.10
C ARG A 21 19.40 -7.59 7.64
N LEU A 22 18.28 -7.96 7.03
CA LEU A 22 17.97 -7.63 5.64
C LEU A 22 16.53 -7.15 5.56
N LEU A 23 16.32 -5.90 5.13
CA LEU A 23 15.00 -5.39 4.79
C LEU A 23 14.93 -5.12 3.29
N ALA A 24 13.72 -5.16 2.72
CA ALA A 24 13.45 -4.66 1.39
C ALA A 24 12.44 -3.51 1.47
N GLU A 25 12.77 -2.36 0.89
CA GLU A 25 11.85 -1.25 0.65
C GLU A 25 11.34 -1.35 -0.78
N VAL A 26 10.04 -1.57 -0.96
CA VAL A 26 9.39 -1.73 -2.26
C VAL A 26 8.40 -0.59 -2.48
N TYR A 27 8.67 0.25 -3.47
CA TYR A 27 7.78 1.34 -3.88
C TYR A 27 6.72 0.79 -4.85
N ALA A 28 5.69 0.14 -4.30
CA ALA A 28 4.66 -0.51 -5.10
C ALA A 28 3.50 0.43 -5.45
N THR A 29 3.41 0.83 -6.71
CA THR A 29 2.39 1.77 -7.19
C THR A 29 1.72 1.30 -8.48
N GLY A 30 0.39 1.26 -8.48
CA GLY A 30 -0.41 1.22 -9.71
C GLY A 30 -0.37 2.58 -10.40
N SER A 31 0.09 2.64 -11.66
CA SER A 31 0.29 3.89 -12.41
C SER A 31 0.39 3.65 -13.93
N GLY A 32 0.31 4.71 -14.74
CA GLY A 32 0.67 4.64 -16.17
C GLY A 32 -0.48 4.72 -17.18
N GLY A 33 -1.63 5.30 -16.82
CA GLY A 33 -2.66 5.72 -17.80
C GLY A 33 -3.61 4.62 -18.29
N GLY A 34 -3.90 3.62 -17.47
CA GLY A 34 -4.87 2.55 -17.79
C GLY A 34 -5.58 2.01 -16.56
N CYS A 35 -6.21 0.84 -16.67
CA CYS A 35 -7.02 0.27 -15.58
C CYS A 35 -6.23 0.01 -14.28
N GLU A 36 -4.92 -0.23 -14.36
CA GLU A 36 -4.08 -0.42 -13.17
C GLU A 36 -3.73 0.90 -12.44
N GLU A 37 -4.01 2.07 -13.03
CA GLU A 37 -4.04 3.32 -12.27
C GLU A 37 -5.24 3.36 -11.30
N TYR A 38 -6.34 2.70 -11.69
CA TYR A 38 -7.60 2.62 -10.98
C TYR A 38 -7.94 1.19 -10.57
N TRP A 39 -6.92 0.38 -10.26
CA TRP A 39 -7.05 -1.06 -10.05
C TRP A 39 -8.16 -1.44 -9.04
N TYR A 40 -8.39 -0.57 -8.04
CA TYR A 40 -9.43 -0.72 -7.02
C TYR A 40 -10.87 -0.60 -7.55
N LEU A 41 -11.07 -0.14 -8.79
CA LEU A 41 -12.36 -0.12 -9.50
C LEU A 41 -12.50 -1.23 -10.54
N THR A 42 -11.45 -2.04 -10.77
CA THR A 42 -11.50 -3.06 -11.82
C THR A 42 -12.55 -4.12 -11.52
N VAL A 43 -13.19 -4.61 -12.59
CA VAL A 43 -14.23 -5.64 -12.51
C VAL A 43 -13.87 -6.86 -13.35
N PRO A 44 -14.46 -8.04 -13.08
CA PRO A 44 -14.36 -9.21 -13.94
C PRO A 44 -14.89 -8.94 -15.36
N ASP A 45 -14.38 -9.67 -16.34
CA ASP A 45 -14.66 -9.42 -17.76
C ASP A 45 -16.16 -9.38 -18.11
N ALA A 46 -16.96 -10.23 -17.46
CA ALA A 46 -18.40 -10.32 -17.67
C ALA A 46 -19.21 -9.08 -17.21
N ALA A 47 -18.68 -8.28 -16.28
CA ALA A 47 -19.39 -7.14 -15.71
C ALA A 47 -19.21 -5.87 -16.58
N PRO A 48 -20.25 -5.12 -16.95
CA PRO A 48 -20.16 -4.03 -17.93
C PRO A 48 -19.57 -2.74 -17.32
N TYR A 49 -18.25 -2.72 -17.12
CA TYR A 49 -17.48 -1.56 -16.68
C TYR A 49 -16.20 -1.44 -17.51
N SER A 50 -15.69 -0.22 -17.69
CA SER A 50 -14.58 0.14 -18.57
C SER A 50 -13.26 -0.48 -18.12
N CYS A 51 -13.03 -0.56 -16.81
CA CYS A 51 -11.79 -1.10 -16.25
C CYS A 51 -11.89 -2.60 -15.92
N LYS A 52 -11.07 -3.42 -16.59
CA LYS A 52 -11.15 -4.89 -16.52
C LYS A 52 -9.94 -5.54 -15.84
N ALA A 53 -10.23 -6.49 -14.95
CA ALA A 53 -9.27 -7.46 -14.42
C ALA A 53 -9.99 -8.78 -14.17
N ALA A 54 -9.44 -9.89 -14.68
CA ALA A 54 -10.08 -11.21 -14.61
C ALA A 54 -10.54 -11.58 -13.19
N ASP A 55 -9.67 -11.33 -12.20
CA ASP A 55 -9.93 -11.66 -10.78
C ASP A 55 -10.47 -10.47 -9.96
N GLY A 56 -10.89 -9.39 -10.62
CA GLY A 56 -11.37 -8.17 -9.98
C GLY A 56 -10.27 -7.31 -9.34
N PRO A 57 -10.60 -6.50 -8.32
CA PRO A 57 -9.75 -5.41 -7.84
C PRO A 57 -8.73 -5.83 -6.76
N HIS A 58 -8.69 -7.10 -6.36
CA HIS A 58 -7.75 -7.53 -5.34
C HIS A 58 -6.30 -7.47 -5.86
N ARG A 59 -5.42 -6.81 -5.10
CA ARG A 59 -3.98 -6.71 -5.38
C ARG A 59 -3.22 -6.96 -4.08
N GLU A 60 -2.19 -7.78 -4.15
CA GLU A 60 -1.26 -8.04 -3.04
C GLU A 60 0.17 -7.93 -3.56
N VAL A 61 0.99 -7.13 -2.89
CA VAL A 61 2.41 -7.01 -3.24
C VAL A 61 3.17 -8.12 -2.54
N ARG A 62 3.88 -8.94 -3.32
CA ARG A 62 4.61 -10.12 -2.85
C ARG A 62 6.09 -9.93 -3.10
N ILE A 63 6.92 -10.40 -2.18
CA ILE A 63 8.36 -10.54 -2.38
C ILE A 63 8.77 -11.99 -2.16
N SER A 64 9.59 -12.53 -3.05
CA SER A 64 10.08 -13.90 -3.02
C SER A 64 11.60 -13.94 -2.96
N VAL A 65 12.14 -14.97 -2.32
CA VAL A 65 13.56 -15.31 -2.27
C VAL A 65 13.73 -16.71 -2.84
N ASP A 66 14.49 -16.85 -3.91
CA ASP A 66 14.73 -18.10 -4.66
C ASP A 66 13.42 -18.83 -5.01
N GLY A 67 12.41 -18.08 -5.43
CA GLY A 67 11.08 -18.60 -5.80
C GLY A 67 10.17 -18.95 -4.62
N ARG A 68 10.63 -18.78 -3.38
CA ARG A 68 9.81 -18.97 -2.17
C ARG A 68 9.25 -17.65 -1.68
N LEU A 69 7.94 -17.58 -1.42
CA LEU A 69 7.31 -16.38 -0.89
C LEU A 69 7.91 -16.00 0.47
N ALA A 70 8.44 -14.79 0.57
CA ALA A 70 9.16 -14.31 1.75
C ALA A 70 8.42 -13.17 2.47
N GLY A 71 7.53 -12.45 1.78
CA GLY A 71 6.72 -11.39 2.35
C GLY A 71 5.50 -11.05 1.50
N ILE A 72 4.46 -10.53 2.15
CA ILE A 72 3.19 -10.08 1.55
C ILE A 72 2.79 -8.72 2.11
N ALA A 73 2.04 -7.92 1.36
CA ALA A 73 1.55 -6.62 1.81
C ALA A 73 0.32 -6.16 1.04
N ALA A 74 -0.57 -5.44 1.73
CA ALA A 74 -1.62 -4.67 1.06
C ALA A 74 -0.99 -3.41 0.44
N PRO A 75 -1.16 -3.16 -0.88
CA PRO A 75 -0.73 -1.91 -1.48
C PRO A 75 -1.60 -0.74 -1.01
N PHE A 76 -1.01 0.45 -0.89
CA PHE A 76 -1.80 1.66 -0.67
C PHE A 76 -2.58 2.02 -1.97
N PRO A 77 -3.89 2.31 -1.90
CA PRO A 77 -4.71 2.67 -3.07
C PRO A 77 -4.44 4.12 -3.48
N HIS A 78 -3.33 4.33 -4.19
CA HIS A 78 -2.89 5.66 -4.64
C HIS A 78 -3.94 6.31 -5.55
N VAL A 79 -4.15 7.61 -5.34
CA VAL A 79 -4.87 8.47 -6.28
C VAL A 79 -3.90 9.53 -6.78
N TRP A 80 -3.61 9.52 -8.08
CA TRP A 80 -2.70 10.49 -8.70
C TRP A 80 -3.42 11.81 -8.97
N THR A 81 -2.66 12.86 -9.31
CA THR A 81 -3.17 14.24 -9.43
C THR A 81 -4.12 14.50 -10.62
N GLY A 82 -4.47 13.46 -11.38
CA GLY A 82 -5.57 13.47 -12.36
C GLY A 82 -6.62 12.39 -12.13
N GLY A 83 -6.48 11.59 -11.07
CA GLY A 83 -7.30 10.40 -10.83
C GLY A 83 -8.72 10.71 -10.38
N TRP A 84 -9.56 9.67 -10.30
CA TRP A 84 -10.98 9.79 -9.93
C TRP A 84 -11.76 10.80 -10.80
N SER A 85 -11.40 10.84 -12.08
CA SER A 85 -12.03 11.61 -13.16
C SER A 85 -12.12 13.13 -12.95
N ASN A 86 -11.49 13.66 -11.89
CA ASN A 86 -11.62 15.06 -11.51
C ASN A 86 -10.30 15.64 -11.01
N PRO A 87 -9.49 16.25 -11.91
CA PRO A 87 -8.18 16.79 -11.55
C PRO A 87 -8.24 17.96 -10.55
N PHE A 88 -9.39 18.65 -10.44
CA PHE A 88 -9.56 19.82 -9.58
C PHE A 88 -9.58 19.50 -8.08
N LEU A 89 -9.72 18.22 -7.71
CA LEU A 89 -9.51 17.75 -6.33
C LEU A 89 -8.03 17.89 -5.90
N TRP A 90 -7.09 17.79 -6.84
CA TRP A 90 -5.69 17.48 -6.53
C TRP A 90 -4.72 18.65 -6.74
N TYR A 91 -5.19 19.79 -7.26
CA TYR A 91 -4.31 20.90 -7.68
C TYR A 91 -3.63 21.62 -6.51
N VAL A 92 -4.28 21.73 -5.36
CA VAL A 92 -3.73 22.44 -4.18
C VAL A 92 -3.24 21.45 -3.13
N THR A 93 -4.04 20.43 -2.85
CA THR A 93 -3.79 19.38 -1.87
C THR A 93 -3.88 18.02 -2.57
N PRO A 94 -2.75 17.42 -2.96
CA PRO A 94 -2.75 16.08 -3.55
C PRO A 94 -3.32 15.03 -2.60
N ALA A 95 -3.77 13.91 -3.14
CA ALA A 95 -4.19 12.79 -2.31
C ALA A 95 -3.05 12.29 -1.40
N PRO A 96 -3.36 11.63 -0.27
CA PRO A 96 -2.35 11.03 0.59
C PRO A 96 -1.35 10.18 -0.21
N ARG A 97 -0.05 10.35 0.09
CA ARG A 97 1.09 9.66 -0.55
C ARG A 97 1.28 9.90 -2.06
N ALA A 98 0.53 10.80 -2.70
CA ALA A 98 0.69 11.08 -4.13
C ALA A 98 2.04 11.75 -4.47
N PHE A 99 2.56 12.62 -3.60
CA PHE A 99 3.88 13.27 -3.79
C PHE A 99 5.00 12.67 -2.93
N ASP A 100 4.64 11.88 -1.91
CA ASP A 100 5.57 11.22 -0.99
C ASP A 100 5.17 9.76 -0.89
N VAL A 101 5.54 8.99 -1.92
CA VAL A 101 5.26 7.56 -2.00
C VAL A 101 6.01 6.85 -0.88
N LYS A 102 5.26 6.22 0.03
CA LYS A 102 5.84 5.41 1.10
C LYS A 102 6.08 3.98 0.64
N PRO A 103 7.29 3.43 0.80
CA PRO A 103 7.55 2.05 0.44
C PRO A 103 6.81 1.09 1.37
N VAL A 104 6.47 -0.08 0.85
CA VAL A 104 6.24 -1.26 1.66
C VAL A 104 7.60 -1.77 2.15
N VAL A 105 7.75 -1.95 3.46
CA VAL A 105 8.96 -2.54 4.03
C VAL A 105 8.69 -4.02 4.34
N TYR A 106 9.59 -4.89 3.91
CA TYR A 106 9.61 -6.31 4.22
C TYR A 106 10.84 -6.65 5.06
N ASP A 107 10.69 -7.42 6.13
CA ASP A 107 11.82 -7.97 6.86
C ASP A 107 12.18 -9.37 6.33
N LEU A 108 13.22 -9.42 5.51
CA LEU A 108 13.73 -10.66 4.90
C LEU A 108 14.80 -11.33 5.76
N THR A 109 15.07 -10.82 6.97
CA THR A 109 16.06 -11.39 7.89
C THR A 109 15.86 -12.90 8.16
N PRO A 110 14.62 -13.46 8.20
CA PRO A 110 14.44 -14.92 8.29
C PRO A 110 15.17 -15.73 7.21
N PHE A 111 15.43 -15.14 6.04
CA PHE A 111 16.12 -15.77 4.90
C PHE A 111 17.63 -15.46 4.86
N ALA A 112 18.13 -14.52 5.67
CA ALA A 112 19.50 -14.00 5.55
C ALA A 112 20.58 -15.09 5.61
N ALA A 113 20.39 -16.15 6.40
CA ALA A 113 21.33 -17.26 6.46
C ALA A 113 21.53 -17.98 5.12
N LEU A 114 20.45 -18.08 4.33
CA LEU A 114 20.48 -18.70 3.01
C LEU A 114 21.24 -17.82 2.02
N LEU A 115 21.03 -16.49 2.12
CA LEU A 115 21.64 -15.47 1.26
C LEU A 115 23.13 -15.20 1.56
N ASN A 116 23.62 -15.67 2.69
CA ASN A 116 24.99 -15.46 3.18
C ASN A 116 26.01 -16.49 2.63
N ASP A 117 25.60 -17.38 1.73
CA ASP A 117 26.45 -18.45 1.23
C ASP A 117 27.57 -17.97 0.27
N GLY A 118 27.43 -16.74 -0.26
CA GLY A 118 28.36 -16.10 -1.18
C GLY A 118 28.03 -16.33 -2.67
N ARG A 119 26.90 -16.94 -2.97
CA ARG A 119 26.37 -17.17 -4.32
C ARG A 119 25.36 -16.08 -4.68
N GLU A 120 25.03 -16.04 -5.95
CA GLU A 120 23.93 -15.22 -6.45
C GLU A 120 22.59 -15.89 -6.11
N HIS A 121 21.64 -15.08 -5.65
CA HIS A 121 20.27 -15.47 -5.32
C HIS A 121 19.28 -14.63 -6.11
N ARG A 122 18.03 -15.06 -6.13
CA ARG A 122 16.94 -14.35 -6.81
C ARG A 122 15.97 -13.73 -5.81
N ILE A 123 15.87 -12.41 -5.79
CA ILE A 123 14.84 -11.67 -5.04
C ILE A 123 13.92 -10.99 -6.05
N GLU A 124 12.64 -11.34 -6.02
CA GLU A 124 11.66 -10.83 -6.98
C GLU A 124 10.41 -10.30 -6.30
N VAL A 125 9.95 -9.14 -6.77
CA VAL A 125 8.67 -8.54 -6.39
C VAL A 125 7.64 -8.85 -7.47
N SER A 126 6.45 -9.25 -7.05
CA SER A 126 5.28 -9.44 -7.93
C SER A 126 4.03 -8.84 -7.30
N VAL A 127 3.00 -8.64 -8.11
CA VAL A 127 1.69 -8.15 -7.65
C VAL A 127 0.65 -9.22 -7.99
N ALA A 128 0.08 -9.87 -6.98
CA ALA A 128 -1.00 -10.82 -7.19
C ALA A 128 -2.25 -10.08 -7.73
N GLY A 129 -3.03 -10.75 -8.59
CA GLY A 129 -4.16 -10.13 -9.31
C GLY A 129 -3.74 -9.32 -10.54
N LEU A 130 -2.43 -9.20 -10.81
CA LEU A 130 -1.90 -8.66 -12.06
C LEU A 130 -1.26 -9.79 -12.88
N PRO A 131 -1.74 -10.09 -14.10
CA PRO A 131 -1.08 -11.04 -14.99
C PRO A 131 0.40 -10.68 -15.20
N ALA A 132 1.27 -11.68 -15.21
CA ALA A 132 2.71 -11.49 -15.40
C ALA A 132 2.98 -10.71 -16.71
N GLY A 133 3.84 -9.71 -16.63
CA GLY A 133 4.21 -8.86 -17.78
C GLY A 133 3.16 -7.81 -18.17
N ARG A 134 2.01 -7.73 -17.48
CA ARG A 134 1.05 -6.64 -17.70
C ARG A 134 1.66 -5.32 -17.19
N PRO A 135 1.72 -4.27 -18.02
CA PRO A 135 2.16 -2.95 -17.55
C PRO A 135 1.13 -2.38 -16.57
N GLY A 136 1.55 -1.40 -15.79
CA GLY A 136 0.65 -0.66 -14.90
C GLY A 136 1.04 -0.66 -13.43
N TRP A 137 2.09 -1.39 -13.06
CA TRP A 137 2.67 -1.35 -11.72
C TRP A 137 4.16 -1.03 -11.77
N SER A 138 4.59 -0.14 -10.89
CA SER A 138 5.99 0.14 -10.60
C SER A 138 6.34 -0.48 -9.26
N THR A 139 7.46 -1.18 -9.17
CA THR A 139 7.98 -1.80 -7.94
C THR A 139 9.48 -1.57 -7.70
N PRO A 140 10.03 -0.33 -7.82
CA PRO A 140 11.42 -0.06 -7.47
C PRO A 140 11.71 -0.58 -6.06
N THR A 141 12.81 -1.32 -5.94
CA THR A 141 13.12 -2.04 -4.71
C THR A 141 14.55 -1.76 -4.26
N ASN A 142 14.73 -1.44 -2.99
CA ASN A 142 16.03 -1.31 -2.34
C ASN A 142 16.17 -2.39 -1.26
N LEU A 143 17.29 -3.09 -1.23
CA LEU A 143 17.68 -3.91 -0.09
C LEU A 143 18.48 -3.07 0.91
N LEU A 144 18.06 -3.09 2.17
CA LEU A 144 18.76 -2.45 3.28
C LEU A 144 19.45 -3.53 4.11
N ILE A 145 20.77 -3.44 4.22
CA ILE A 145 21.61 -4.50 4.76
C ILE A 145 22.36 -3.99 5.98
N TRP A 146 22.31 -4.76 7.06
CA TRP A 146 23.19 -4.60 8.21
C TRP A 146 24.10 -5.82 8.33
N GLN A 147 25.38 -5.57 8.61
CA GLN A 147 26.43 -6.57 8.65
C GLN A 147 26.96 -6.77 10.05
N ASP A 148 27.37 -8.01 10.34
CA ASP A 148 28.10 -8.36 11.54
C ASP A 148 29.61 -8.21 11.28
N GLU A 149 30.21 -7.12 11.74
CA GLU A 149 31.65 -6.88 11.58
C GLU A 149 32.52 -7.91 12.32
N GLY A 150 31.97 -8.58 13.34
CA GLY A 150 32.68 -9.59 14.12
C GLY A 150 32.72 -10.98 13.46
N ARG A 151 32.10 -11.16 12.29
CA ARG A 151 32.14 -12.42 11.53
C ARG A 151 32.36 -12.19 10.04
N ALA A 152 33.20 -13.05 9.46
CA ALA A 152 33.35 -13.12 8.00
C ALA A 152 32.10 -13.73 7.32
N VAL A 153 31.43 -14.68 8.00
CA VAL A 153 30.19 -15.31 7.54
C VAL A 153 29.23 -15.47 8.72
N VAL A 154 27.99 -15.00 8.55
CA VAL A 154 26.90 -15.22 9.50
C VAL A 154 26.08 -16.41 9.02
N THR A 155 26.21 -17.52 9.74
CA THR A 155 25.50 -18.78 9.46
C THR A 155 24.15 -18.82 10.17
N GLY A 156 23.29 -19.76 9.79
CA GLY A 156 21.98 -19.89 10.41
C GLY A 156 21.07 -20.84 9.67
N ALA A 157 19.76 -20.64 9.81
CA ALA A 157 18.77 -21.37 9.03
C ALA A 157 17.43 -20.62 8.98
N LEU A 158 16.68 -20.81 7.90
CA LEU A 158 15.24 -20.57 7.88
C LEU A 158 14.58 -21.72 8.68
N THR A 159 13.91 -21.39 9.78
CA THR A 159 13.35 -22.36 10.72
C THR A 159 11.84 -22.53 10.62
N ARG A 160 11.14 -21.56 10.00
CA ARG A 160 9.68 -21.61 9.80
C ARG A 160 9.32 -20.89 8.52
N HIS A 161 8.37 -21.45 7.78
CA HIS A 161 7.72 -20.83 6.64
C HIS A 161 6.35 -21.48 6.49
N GLU A 162 5.32 -20.70 6.79
CA GLU A 162 3.93 -21.10 6.81
C GLU A 162 3.14 -20.07 6.03
N GLU A 163 2.67 -20.48 4.86
CA GLU A 163 1.82 -19.71 3.97
C GLU A 163 0.41 -20.30 4.06
N GLU A 164 -0.55 -19.49 4.50
CA GLU A 164 -1.97 -19.86 4.40
C GLU A 164 -2.41 -19.70 2.94
N GLN A 165 -3.33 -20.52 2.46
CA GLN A 165 -3.84 -20.36 1.09
C GLN A 165 -4.54 -18.99 0.97
N PRO A 166 -4.15 -18.13 0.01
CA PRO A 166 -4.85 -16.87 -0.22
C PRO A 166 -6.32 -17.13 -0.52
N SER A 167 -7.21 -16.35 0.10
CA SER A 167 -8.64 -16.37 -0.21
C SER A 167 -9.04 -15.09 -0.94
N GLY A 168 -9.98 -15.19 -1.87
CA GLY A 168 -10.45 -14.07 -2.66
C GLY A 168 -11.79 -14.36 -3.33
N THR A 169 -12.68 -13.38 -3.32
CA THR A 169 -13.96 -13.43 -4.03
C THR A 169 -14.24 -12.09 -4.70
N ALA A 170 -14.85 -12.14 -5.88
CA ALA A 170 -15.35 -10.99 -6.61
C ALA A 170 -16.74 -11.35 -7.16
N HIS A 171 -17.79 -10.90 -6.46
CA HIS A 171 -19.17 -11.24 -6.79
C HIS A 171 -19.86 -10.06 -7.46
N TRP A 172 -20.10 -10.18 -8.76
CA TRP A 172 -20.83 -9.18 -9.54
C TRP A 172 -22.33 -9.47 -9.52
N THR A 173 -23.11 -8.46 -9.18
CA THR A 173 -24.56 -8.42 -9.29
C THR A 173 -24.94 -7.47 -10.44
N PRO A 174 -25.63 -7.96 -11.48
CA PRO A 174 -26.15 -7.12 -12.56
C PRO A 174 -27.09 -6.03 -12.05
N ALA A 175 -27.19 -4.92 -12.78
CA ALA A 175 -28.16 -3.88 -12.49
C ALA A 175 -29.60 -4.41 -12.59
N ALA A 176 -30.50 -3.78 -11.83
CA ALA A 176 -31.93 -4.03 -11.85
C ALA A 176 -32.68 -2.69 -11.93
N ALA A 177 -34.00 -2.73 -12.07
CA ALA A 177 -34.80 -1.51 -12.17
C ALA A 177 -34.57 -0.60 -10.95
N GLY A 178 -33.93 0.55 -11.17
CA GLY A 178 -33.61 1.53 -10.12
C GLY A 178 -32.34 1.23 -9.30
N GLU A 179 -31.63 0.14 -9.58
CA GLU A 179 -30.45 -0.29 -8.82
C GLU A 179 -29.22 -0.43 -9.74
N PRO A 180 -28.06 0.13 -9.36
CA PRO A 180 -26.83 0.03 -10.15
C PRO A 180 -26.28 -1.41 -10.16
N HIS A 181 -25.36 -1.69 -11.09
CA HIS A 181 -24.46 -2.83 -10.94
C HIS A 181 -23.71 -2.74 -9.61
N ARG A 182 -23.37 -3.89 -9.04
CA ARG A 182 -22.61 -3.98 -7.79
C ARG A 182 -21.56 -5.08 -7.88
N LEU A 183 -20.34 -4.78 -7.44
CA LEU A 183 -19.27 -5.75 -7.25
C LEU A 183 -18.86 -5.75 -5.78
N ASP A 184 -19.08 -6.87 -5.11
CA ASP A 184 -18.57 -7.13 -3.76
C ASP A 184 -17.28 -7.92 -3.86
N THR A 185 -16.18 -7.38 -3.32
CA THR A 185 -14.88 -8.05 -3.31
C THR A 185 -14.42 -8.28 -1.88
N ALA A 186 -13.89 -9.46 -1.60
CA ALA A 186 -13.17 -9.76 -0.37
C ALA A 186 -11.86 -10.49 -0.69
N GLY A 187 -10.83 -10.27 0.10
CA GLY A 187 -9.56 -11.00 -0.01
C GLY A 187 -8.85 -11.07 1.33
N SER A 188 -8.11 -12.15 1.55
CA SER A 188 -7.24 -12.29 2.71
C SER A 188 -6.09 -13.25 2.46
N HIS A 189 -4.97 -13.02 3.12
CA HIS A 189 -3.81 -13.89 3.06
C HIS A 189 -2.93 -13.68 4.29
N ARG A 190 -2.22 -14.72 4.72
CA ARG A 190 -1.33 -14.69 5.87
C ARG A 190 -0.08 -15.52 5.63
N LEU A 191 1.06 -14.93 5.99
CA LEU A 191 2.37 -15.55 5.88
C LEU A 191 3.11 -15.40 7.21
N THR A 192 3.75 -16.49 7.65
CA THR A 192 4.71 -16.47 8.74
C THR A 192 6.04 -17.06 8.32
N THR A 193 7.12 -16.30 8.48
CA THR A 193 8.49 -16.76 8.25
C THR A 193 9.31 -16.58 9.51
N ALA A 194 10.22 -17.51 9.81
CA ALA A 194 11.15 -17.36 10.91
C ALA A 194 12.51 -17.95 10.57
N GLY A 195 13.56 -17.31 11.04
CA GLY A 195 14.93 -17.78 10.88
C GLY A 195 15.77 -17.50 12.11
N ARG A 196 16.93 -18.16 12.17
CA ARG A 196 17.95 -17.94 13.20
C ARG A 196 19.28 -17.58 12.53
N LEU A 197 20.00 -16.66 13.13
CA LEU A 197 21.35 -16.26 12.75
C LEU A 197 22.30 -16.46 13.93
N ASP A 198 23.46 -17.05 13.67
CA ASP A 198 24.56 -17.23 14.63
C ASP A 198 25.59 -16.11 14.42
N THR A 199 25.39 -14.97 15.09
CA THR A 199 26.24 -13.78 14.96
C THR A 199 27.43 -13.82 15.92
N SER A 200 28.34 -12.84 15.83
CA SER A 200 29.44 -12.61 16.78
C SER A 200 28.93 -12.30 18.18
N ARG A 201 27.71 -11.74 18.30
CA ARG A 201 27.05 -11.38 19.56
C ARG A 201 26.11 -12.46 20.08
N GLY A 202 26.11 -13.63 19.45
CA GLY A 202 25.28 -14.77 19.82
C GLY A 202 24.13 -15.04 18.86
N ARG A 203 23.29 -16.01 19.22
CA ARG A 203 22.18 -16.42 18.37
C ARG A 203 21.03 -15.42 18.45
N VAL A 204 20.54 -14.98 17.30
CA VAL A 204 19.35 -14.13 17.18
C VAL A 204 18.31 -14.85 16.33
N THR A 205 17.06 -14.87 16.78
CA THR A 205 15.92 -15.34 16.02
C THR A 205 15.09 -14.15 15.55
N THR A 206 14.58 -14.24 14.32
CA THR A 206 13.62 -13.29 13.75
C THR A 206 12.41 -14.06 13.25
N THR A 207 11.22 -13.65 13.69
CA THR A 207 9.94 -14.14 13.18
C THR A 207 9.15 -12.96 12.63
N VAL A 208 8.62 -13.12 11.43
CA VAL A 208 7.76 -12.13 10.77
C VAL A 208 6.44 -12.83 10.47
N THR A 209 5.36 -12.30 11.02
CA THR A 209 3.99 -12.68 10.63
C THR A 209 3.33 -11.46 10.01
N ARG A 210 2.74 -11.63 8.84
CA ARG A 210 1.93 -10.59 8.20
C ARG A 210 0.62 -11.16 7.70
N ALA A 211 -0.47 -10.47 7.97
CA ALA A 211 -1.82 -10.79 7.50
C ALA A 211 -2.37 -9.56 6.77
N VAL A 212 -2.93 -9.78 5.59
CA VAL A 212 -3.51 -8.72 4.76
C VAL A 212 -4.96 -9.03 4.45
N GLY A 213 -5.75 -7.99 4.23
CA GLY A 213 -7.15 -8.10 3.89
C GLY A 213 -7.64 -6.98 2.98
N LEU A 214 -8.70 -7.28 2.23
CA LEU A 214 -9.45 -6.34 1.41
C LEU A 214 -10.94 -6.63 1.58
N THR A 215 -11.74 -5.58 1.75
CA THR A 215 -13.17 -5.59 1.47
C THR A 215 -13.54 -4.37 0.64
N SER A 216 -14.29 -4.56 -0.44
CA SER A 216 -14.80 -3.43 -1.23
C SER A 216 -16.18 -3.68 -1.80
N VAL A 217 -16.93 -2.59 -1.96
CA VAL A 217 -18.19 -2.56 -2.70
C VAL A 217 -18.10 -1.45 -3.72
N HIS A 218 -18.04 -1.85 -4.99
CA HIS A 218 -18.07 -0.95 -6.15
C HIS A 218 -19.47 -0.98 -6.77
N ARG A 219 -20.06 0.18 -7.06
CA ARG A 219 -21.37 0.31 -7.70
C ARG A 219 -21.30 1.24 -8.89
N TRP A 220 -21.93 0.90 -9.99
CA TRP A 220 -21.97 1.77 -11.17
C TRP A 220 -23.25 1.59 -11.99
N THR A 221 -23.64 2.62 -12.72
CA THR A 221 -24.74 2.56 -13.70
C THR A 221 -24.23 2.15 -15.07
N ASP A 222 -25.13 1.71 -15.94
CA ASP A 222 -24.84 1.64 -17.38
C ASP A 222 -24.34 3.01 -17.86
N GLY A 223 -23.34 3.00 -18.76
CA GLY A 223 -22.67 4.22 -19.25
C GLY A 223 -21.71 4.88 -18.25
N GLU A 224 -21.63 4.39 -17.01
CA GLU A 224 -20.72 4.89 -15.95
C GLU A 224 -20.94 6.35 -15.55
N ASP A 225 -22.13 6.90 -15.84
CA ASP A 225 -22.54 8.23 -15.39
C ASP A 225 -22.59 8.34 -13.86
N ARG A 226 -22.65 7.22 -13.14
CA ARG A 226 -22.44 7.15 -11.70
C ARG A 226 -21.53 5.96 -11.40
N ALA A 227 -20.47 6.18 -10.64
CA ALA A 227 -19.63 5.12 -10.09
C ALA A 227 -19.21 5.46 -8.65
N ALA A 228 -19.40 4.52 -7.72
CA ALA A 228 -19.11 4.70 -6.30
C ALA A 228 -18.36 3.51 -5.71
N LEU A 229 -17.36 3.78 -4.88
CA LEU A 229 -16.56 2.76 -4.20
C LEU A 229 -16.58 3.02 -2.70
N SER A 230 -16.78 1.96 -1.92
CA SER A 230 -16.45 1.91 -0.51
C SER A 230 -15.50 0.73 -0.28
N ALA A 231 -14.28 1.00 0.16
CA ALA A 231 -13.22 -0.01 0.27
C ALA A 231 -12.34 0.17 1.50
N VAL A 232 -11.91 -0.95 2.06
CA VAL A 232 -10.98 -1.04 3.19
C VAL A 232 -9.90 -2.08 2.88
N TRP A 233 -8.65 -1.69 3.07
CA TRP A 233 -7.51 -2.60 3.08
C TRP A 233 -6.91 -2.65 4.47
N THR A 234 -6.59 -3.86 4.96
CA THR A 234 -5.92 -4.08 6.23
C THR A 234 -4.57 -4.74 6.02
N ASP A 235 -3.60 -4.36 6.84
CA ASP A 235 -2.25 -4.93 6.82
C ASP A 235 -1.70 -4.96 8.25
N GLU A 236 -1.64 -6.16 8.82
CA GLU A 236 -1.21 -6.42 10.18
C GLU A 236 0.11 -7.18 10.16
N GLU A 237 1.16 -6.55 10.66
CA GLU A 237 2.52 -7.08 10.69
C GLU A 237 3.00 -7.18 12.14
N SER A 238 3.64 -8.31 12.46
CA SER A 238 4.33 -8.53 13.73
C SER A 238 5.73 -9.09 13.43
N THR A 239 6.75 -8.32 13.79
CA THR A 239 8.15 -8.71 13.67
C THR A 239 8.75 -8.87 15.05
N THR A 240 9.08 -10.10 15.44
CA THR A 240 9.77 -10.43 16.68
C THR A 240 11.24 -10.71 16.39
N ARG A 241 12.16 -9.94 16.97
CA ARG A 241 13.60 -10.16 16.91
C ARG A 241 14.18 -10.25 18.31
N GLY A 242 14.62 -11.44 18.71
CA GLY A 242 15.01 -11.71 20.10
C GLY A 242 13.87 -11.40 21.08
N ALA A 243 14.11 -10.53 22.07
CA ALA A 243 13.12 -10.15 23.08
C ALA A 243 12.20 -8.97 22.69
N ALA A 244 12.43 -8.35 21.52
CA ALA A 244 11.66 -7.21 21.04
C ALA A 244 10.66 -7.65 19.98
N THR A 245 9.44 -7.11 20.03
CA THR A 245 8.42 -7.30 18.99
C THR A 245 7.89 -5.95 18.55
N THR A 246 7.94 -5.67 17.25
CA THR A 246 7.22 -4.53 16.67
C THR A 246 5.94 -5.05 16.05
N ARG A 247 4.80 -4.48 16.43
CA ARG A 247 3.50 -4.72 15.81
C ARG A 247 3.08 -3.47 15.09
N THR A 248 2.65 -3.60 13.84
CA THR A 248 2.09 -2.51 13.06
C THR A 248 0.78 -2.97 12.44
N THR A 249 -0.30 -2.26 12.76
CA THR A 249 -1.61 -2.43 12.12
C THR A 249 -1.84 -1.22 11.21
N ARG A 250 -2.07 -1.45 9.92
CA ARG A 250 -2.34 -0.42 8.94
C ARG A 250 -3.75 -0.61 8.39
N THR A 251 -4.43 0.51 8.12
CA THR A 251 -5.74 0.52 7.50
C THR A 251 -5.81 1.62 6.47
N TYR A 252 -6.12 1.25 5.24
CA TYR A 252 -6.37 2.18 4.15
C TYR A 252 -7.85 2.17 3.83
N THR A 253 -8.46 3.34 3.65
CA THR A 253 -9.87 3.44 3.28
C THR A 253 -10.06 4.36 2.10
N MET A 254 -10.98 4.01 1.22
CA MET A 254 -11.40 4.83 0.10
C MET A 254 -12.93 4.77 0.03
N ASP A 255 -13.57 5.92 0.13
CA ASP A 255 -15.02 6.06 0.05
C ASP A 255 -15.34 7.25 -0.85
N GLY A 256 -15.91 7.02 -2.01
CA GLY A 256 -16.15 8.09 -2.97
C GLY A 256 -17.09 7.73 -4.10
N GLU A 257 -17.53 8.77 -4.79
CA GLU A 257 -18.48 8.70 -5.88
C GLU A 257 -18.12 9.71 -6.97
N THR A 258 -18.32 9.31 -8.22
CA THR A 258 -18.35 10.17 -9.40
C THR A 258 -19.76 10.18 -9.98
N THR A 259 -20.23 11.35 -10.42
CA THR A 259 -21.49 11.49 -11.17
C THR A 259 -21.32 12.41 -12.37
N LEU A 260 -21.95 12.08 -13.50
CA LEU A 260 -22.10 12.94 -14.67
C LEU A 260 -23.58 13.38 -14.75
N ALA A 261 -23.84 14.64 -14.44
CA ALA A 261 -25.18 15.22 -14.48
C ALA A 261 -25.44 15.98 -15.79
N ALA A 262 -26.67 16.47 -15.96
CA ALA A 262 -27.06 17.27 -17.12
C ALA A 262 -26.08 18.42 -17.41
N GLY A 263 -25.84 18.69 -18.69
CA GLY A 263 -24.85 19.68 -19.13
C GLY A 263 -23.40 19.24 -18.90
N ASP A 264 -23.13 17.93 -18.96
CA ASP A 264 -21.82 17.31 -18.75
C ASP A 264 -21.16 17.71 -17.42
N ARG A 265 -21.97 17.91 -16.37
CA ARG A 265 -21.42 18.33 -15.07
C ARG A 265 -20.90 17.12 -14.32
N LEU A 266 -19.59 16.88 -14.42
CA LEU A 266 -18.91 15.85 -13.65
C LEU A 266 -18.67 16.34 -12.22
N ARG A 267 -19.09 15.56 -11.23
CA ARG A 267 -18.80 15.76 -9.81
C ARG A 267 -18.07 14.54 -9.25
N THR A 268 -17.09 14.77 -8.41
CA THR A 268 -16.42 13.74 -7.62
C THR A 268 -16.41 14.16 -6.16
N ALA A 269 -16.92 13.29 -5.29
CA ALA A 269 -16.81 13.43 -3.84
C ALA A 269 -16.07 12.21 -3.29
N ILE A 270 -15.00 12.41 -2.52
CA ILE A 270 -14.14 11.31 -2.06
C ILE A 270 -13.53 11.59 -0.69
N THR A 271 -13.44 10.55 0.12
CA THR A 271 -12.61 10.46 1.32
C THR A 271 -11.57 9.36 1.13
N VAL A 272 -10.30 9.70 1.37
CA VAL A 272 -9.19 8.73 1.41
C VAL A 272 -8.55 8.81 2.80
N SER A 273 -8.20 7.66 3.40
CA SER A 273 -7.45 7.65 4.66
C SER A 273 -6.30 6.65 4.66
N ASP A 274 -5.23 7.02 5.34
CA ASP A 274 -4.07 6.22 5.68
C ASP A 274 -3.89 6.23 7.20
N ARG A 275 -4.07 5.08 7.84
CA ARG A 275 -3.91 4.92 9.30
C ARG A 275 -2.89 3.85 9.61
N ALA A 276 -2.09 4.10 10.64
CA ALA A 276 -1.20 3.09 11.18
C ALA A 276 -1.06 3.23 12.71
N ASP A 277 -1.09 2.10 13.41
CA ASP A 277 -0.73 1.99 14.83
C ASP A 277 0.47 1.07 14.95
N THR A 278 1.60 1.62 15.39
CA THR A 278 2.84 0.87 15.59
C THR A 278 3.18 0.84 17.06
N ALA A 279 3.36 -0.35 17.64
CA ALA A 279 3.79 -0.55 19.01
C ALA A 279 5.05 -1.41 19.06
N VAL A 280 6.01 -1.02 19.88
CA VAL A 280 7.20 -1.83 20.19
C VAL A 280 7.03 -2.40 21.59
N LEU A 281 7.11 -3.72 21.70
CA LEU A 281 7.03 -4.47 22.94
C LEU A 281 8.39 -5.06 23.30
N ARG A 282 8.72 -5.04 24.59
CA ARG A 282 9.85 -5.80 25.17
C ARG A 282 9.36 -6.56 26.39
N GLY A 283 9.56 -7.89 26.40
CA GLY A 283 9.05 -8.74 27.49
C GLY A 283 7.54 -8.62 27.70
N GLY A 284 6.77 -8.42 26.61
CA GLY A 284 5.32 -8.27 26.65
C GLY A 284 4.80 -6.87 27.04
N ARG A 285 5.67 -5.93 27.41
CA ARG A 285 5.29 -4.54 27.75
C ARG A 285 5.54 -3.61 26.58
N THR A 286 4.59 -2.74 26.26
CA THR A 286 4.79 -1.66 25.29
C THR A 286 5.80 -0.66 25.83
N VAL A 287 6.91 -0.48 25.11
CA VAL A 287 7.97 0.48 25.44
C VAL A 287 7.96 1.68 24.50
N ASP A 288 7.31 1.56 23.34
CA ASP A 288 7.16 2.63 22.38
C ASP A 288 5.86 2.46 21.58
N ARG A 289 5.27 3.56 21.14
CA ARG A 289 4.09 3.58 20.27
C ARG A 289 4.09 4.80 19.35
N SER A 290 3.57 4.64 18.14
CA SER A 290 3.31 5.72 17.20
C SER A 290 1.96 5.52 16.51
N LEU A 291 1.23 6.62 16.31
CA LEU A 291 -0.11 6.63 15.70
C LEU A 291 -0.12 7.61 14.53
N LEU A 292 -0.40 7.10 13.33
CA LEU A 292 -0.65 7.86 12.12
C LEU A 292 -2.14 7.86 11.82
N ASP A 293 -2.71 9.04 11.57
CA ASP A 293 -4.03 9.22 10.97
C ASP A 293 -3.96 10.37 9.97
N HIS A 294 -3.93 10.01 8.69
CA HIS A 294 -3.95 10.93 7.57
C HIS A 294 -5.26 10.74 6.81
N ARG A 295 -6.05 11.81 6.71
CA ARG A 295 -7.34 11.81 6.01
C ARG A 295 -7.41 12.98 5.05
N TYR A 296 -7.88 12.68 3.84
CA TYR A 296 -8.27 13.65 2.83
C TYR A 296 -9.78 13.51 2.59
N THR A 297 -10.49 14.63 2.48
CA THR A 297 -11.87 14.70 2.00
C THR A 297 -11.95 15.78 0.93
N GLY A 298 -12.55 15.49 -0.22
CA GLY A 298 -12.74 16.47 -1.28
C GLY A 298 -14.07 16.30 -2.00
N ASP A 299 -14.58 17.41 -2.51
CA ASP A 299 -15.78 17.49 -3.36
C ASP A 299 -15.51 18.55 -4.43
N ALA A 300 -15.49 18.12 -5.69
CA ALA A 300 -15.28 19.03 -6.80
C ALA A 300 -16.22 18.69 -7.95
N SER A 301 -16.53 19.69 -8.76
CA SER A 301 -17.23 19.49 -10.02
C SER A 301 -16.68 20.40 -11.11
N TYR A 302 -16.76 19.97 -12.36
CA TYR A 302 -16.39 20.75 -13.52
C TYR A 302 -17.26 20.37 -14.73
N THR A 303 -17.32 21.23 -15.73
CA THR A 303 -17.97 20.92 -16.99
C THR A 303 -17.03 20.02 -17.81
N ALA A 304 -17.41 18.76 -18.01
CA ALA A 304 -16.68 17.79 -18.82
C ALA A 304 -16.98 18.00 -20.32
N ASN A 305 -16.28 17.26 -21.19
CA ASN A 305 -16.51 17.24 -22.63
C ASN A 305 -16.41 18.60 -23.37
N VAL A 306 -15.86 19.62 -22.71
CA VAL A 306 -15.57 20.95 -23.27
C VAL A 306 -14.06 21.22 -23.34
N PRO A 307 -13.62 22.17 -24.18
CA PRO A 307 -12.25 22.67 -24.19
C PRO A 307 -11.76 23.07 -22.79
N ARG A 308 -10.46 23.00 -22.54
CA ARG A 308 -9.88 23.15 -21.20
C ARG A 308 -10.22 24.50 -20.56
N GLU A 309 -10.22 25.54 -21.36
CA GLU A 309 -10.57 26.93 -21.02
C GLU A 309 -12.03 27.10 -20.57
N GLU A 310 -12.92 26.18 -20.97
CA GLU A 310 -14.35 26.17 -20.62
C GLU A 310 -14.67 25.24 -19.44
N ARG A 311 -13.68 24.52 -18.90
CA ARG A 311 -13.84 23.63 -17.74
C ARG A 311 -13.97 24.42 -16.44
N HIS A 312 -15.08 25.13 -16.29
CA HIS A 312 -15.40 25.89 -15.09
C HIS A 312 -15.57 24.95 -13.90
N ALA A 313 -14.58 24.94 -13.00
CA ALA A 313 -14.56 24.06 -11.85
C ALA A 313 -14.99 24.79 -10.57
N VAL A 314 -15.63 24.05 -9.67
CA VAL A 314 -15.70 24.41 -8.26
C VAL A 314 -15.26 23.22 -7.41
N GLY A 315 -14.64 23.46 -6.27
CA GLY A 315 -14.31 22.39 -5.35
C GLY A 315 -13.83 22.85 -3.99
N THR A 316 -13.98 21.97 -3.03
CA THR A 316 -13.47 22.10 -1.67
C THR A 316 -12.70 20.86 -1.29
N THR A 317 -11.64 21.04 -0.50
CA THR A 317 -10.86 19.92 0.03
C THR A 317 -10.47 20.23 1.47
N THR A 318 -10.29 19.19 2.26
CA THR A 318 -9.67 19.24 3.58
C THR A 318 -8.78 18.04 3.75
N GLU A 319 -7.51 18.30 4.06
CA GLU A 319 -6.53 17.32 4.45
C GLU A 319 -6.20 17.51 5.93
N ARG A 320 -6.21 16.43 6.71
CA ARG A 320 -5.72 16.42 8.08
C ARG A 320 -4.71 15.31 8.25
N TYR A 321 -3.49 15.67 8.63
CA TYR A 321 -2.40 14.75 8.91
C TYR A 321 -2.07 14.79 10.40
N ARG A 322 -2.15 13.63 11.06
CA ARG A 322 -1.82 13.45 12.47
C ARG A 322 -0.77 12.37 12.64
N LEU A 323 0.29 12.68 13.38
CA LEU A 323 1.30 11.73 13.83
C LEU A 323 1.58 11.98 15.31
N TYR A 324 1.39 10.96 16.14
CA TYR A 324 1.66 11.02 17.58
C TYR A 324 2.66 9.93 17.99
N GLY A 325 3.35 10.16 19.10
CA GLY A 325 4.27 9.19 19.68
C GLY A 325 5.70 9.32 19.16
N ALA A 326 6.51 8.27 19.26
CA ALA A 326 7.95 8.40 19.03
C ALA A 326 8.38 8.73 17.60
N GLN A 327 7.54 8.43 16.60
CA GLN A 327 7.81 8.81 15.22
C GLN A 327 7.46 10.28 14.93
N ALA A 328 6.73 10.95 15.82
CA ALA A 328 6.41 12.36 15.67
C ALA A 328 7.54 13.25 16.23
N PRO A 329 8.09 14.21 15.46
CA PRO A 329 8.98 15.21 16.01
C PRO A 329 8.29 15.96 17.17
N GLY A 330 8.92 16.00 18.35
CA GLY A 330 8.31 16.60 19.55
C GLY A 330 7.12 15.81 20.13
N GLY A 331 6.89 14.57 19.67
CA GLY A 331 5.84 13.67 20.15
C GLY A 331 4.45 13.92 19.55
N CYS A 332 4.27 14.97 18.76
CA CYS A 332 2.97 15.38 18.22
C CYS A 332 3.14 16.22 16.95
N TYR A 333 2.43 15.84 15.90
CA TYR A 333 2.20 16.65 14.70
C TYR A 333 0.73 16.50 14.29
N ASP A 334 -0.01 17.60 14.20
CA ASP A 334 -1.42 17.66 13.77
C ASP A 334 -1.63 18.95 12.97
N ARG A 335 -1.73 18.79 11.65
CA ARG A 335 -1.97 19.88 10.71
C ARG A 335 -3.23 19.61 9.89
N THR A 336 -4.07 20.63 9.76
CA THR A 336 -5.22 20.65 8.87
C THR A 336 -5.01 21.72 7.82
N VAL A 337 -5.19 21.37 6.54
CA VAL A 337 -5.20 22.32 5.43
C VAL A 337 -6.53 22.17 4.70
N SER A 338 -7.26 23.26 4.53
CA SER A 338 -8.51 23.29 3.77
C SER A 338 -8.40 24.25 2.59
N THR A 339 -9.08 23.93 1.50
CA THR A 339 -9.08 24.74 0.28
C THR A 339 -10.50 24.93 -0.24
N ALA A 340 -10.78 26.09 -0.82
CA ALA A 340 -11.98 26.34 -1.60
C ALA A 340 -11.59 27.04 -2.92
N GLN A 341 -12.11 26.54 -4.04
CA GLN A 341 -11.89 27.12 -5.37
C GLN A 341 -10.41 27.35 -5.71
N GLY A 342 -9.57 26.35 -5.41
CA GLY A 342 -8.15 26.41 -5.67
C GLY A 342 -7.35 27.34 -4.72
N THR A 343 -7.97 27.88 -3.68
CA THR A 343 -7.30 28.75 -2.69
C THR A 343 -7.30 28.09 -1.31
N VAL A 344 -6.19 28.19 -0.58
CA VAL A 344 -6.11 27.75 0.83
C VAL A 344 -6.97 28.66 1.69
N THR A 345 -7.92 28.09 2.42
CA THR A 345 -8.84 28.80 3.33
C THR A 345 -8.56 28.50 4.80
N GLU A 346 -7.90 27.39 5.10
CA GLU A 346 -7.42 27.05 6.44
C GLU A 346 -6.03 26.44 6.33
N ASP A 347 -5.12 26.87 7.20
CA ASP A 347 -3.88 26.16 7.52
C ASP A 347 -3.69 26.24 9.03
N ARG A 348 -4.04 25.15 9.72
CA ARG A 348 -4.06 25.09 11.17
C ARG A 348 -3.14 23.99 11.66
N ARG A 349 -2.12 24.39 12.41
CA ARG A 349 -1.24 23.50 13.17
C ARG A 349 -1.61 23.55 14.65
N ARG A 350 -1.80 22.38 15.29
CA ARG A 350 -2.14 22.29 16.73
C ARG A 350 -0.90 21.93 17.57
N CYS A 351 -0.14 20.99 17.04
CA CYS A 351 1.22 20.60 17.37
C CYS A 351 1.89 20.26 16.01
#